data_AF-A0A6N6KP85-F1
#
_entry.id   AF-A0A6N6KP85-F1
#
_cell.length_a   1.000
_cell.length_b   1.000
_cell.length_c   1.000
_cell.angle_alpha   90.00
_cell.angle_beta   90.00
_cell.angle_gamma   90.00
#
_symmetry.space_group_name_H-M   'P 1'
#
loop_
_entity.id
_entity.type
_entity.pdbx_description
1 polymer ?
#
loop_
_entity_poly.entity_id
_entity_poly.type
_entity_poly.pdbx_seq_one_letter_code
_entity_poly.pdbx_strand_id
1 'polypeptide(L)'
;MTIQFCGAAQEVTGSAHLLTLSDGYKILLDCGLYQGPSKKWKHFNENWLFKPEQVDCMILSHAHIDHSGRIPKLVKDGFSGNIICTHATRSLCSIMLLDSAKIQERDAEYYNKRQAKKGKKFTPRVPLYTMEDAEYCMDNFVGHPYNQWLEIHRGVEVMFRDAGHILGSASVTLRIT
;
A
#
# COMPACT_ATOMS: atom_id res chain seq x y z
N MET A 1 4.02 -22.82 1.47
CA MET A 1 3.75 -21.41 1.12
C MET A 1 2.50 -21.34 0.27
N THR A 2 1.62 -20.38 0.53
CA THR A 2 0.46 -20.05 -0.32
C THR A 2 0.54 -18.59 -0.75
N ILE A 3 0.00 -18.28 -1.93
CA ILE A 3 -0.08 -16.91 -2.46
C ILE A 3 -1.55 -16.60 -2.72
N GLN A 4 -2.03 -15.51 -2.13
CA GLN A 4 -3.35 -14.96 -2.36
C GLN A 4 -3.21 -13.66 -3.17
N PHE A 5 -3.87 -13.63 -4.33
CA PHE A 5 -3.94 -12.43 -5.17
C PHE A 5 -5.02 -11.49 -4.61
N CYS A 6 -4.61 -10.35 -4.08
CA CYS A 6 -5.52 -9.39 -3.44
C CYS A 6 -5.83 -8.18 -4.32
N GLY A 7 -5.14 -8.02 -5.45
CA GLY A 7 -5.35 -6.96 -6.43
C GLY A 7 -4.44 -7.10 -7.64
N ALA A 8 -4.63 -6.26 -8.66
CA ALA A 8 -3.90 -6.30 -9.94
C ALA A 8 -3.84 -7.68 -10.65
N ALA A 9 -4.84 -8.55 -10.43
CA ALA A 9 -4.98 -9.82 -11.12
C ALA A 9 -5.98 -9.67 -12.27
N GLN A 10 -5.50 -9.81 -13.52
CA GLN A 10 -6.27 -9.54 -14.75
C GLN A 10 -6.78 -8.10 -14.89
N GLU A 11 -6.18 -7.15 -14.17
CA GLU A 11 -6.53 -5.74 -14.15
C GLU A 11 -5.24 -4.93 -13.87
N VAL A 12 -5.18 -3.68 -14.32
CA VAL A 12 -4.08 -2.75 -13.98
C VAL A 12 -4.50 -1.90 -12.78
N THR A 13 -3.54 -1.61 -11.90
CA THR A 13 -3.67 -0.88 -10.64
C THR A 13 -4.18 -1.67 -9.44
N GLY A 14 -3.90 -1.17 -8.24
CA GLY A 14 -4.30 -1.81 -6.99
C GLY A 14 -3.47 -3.04 -6.63
N SER A 15 -2.15 -3.04 -6.92
CA SER A 15 -1.28 -4.20 -6.66
C SER A 15 -1.29 -4.57 -5.18
N ALA A 16 -1.58 -5.84 -4.88
CA ALA A 16 -1.50 -6.40 -3.54
C ALA A 16 -1.50 -7.93 -3.62
N HIS A 17 -0.49 -8.57 -3.03
CA HIS A 17 -0.37 -10.03 -2.99
C HIS A 17 0.05 -10.49 -1.60
N LEU A 18 -0.72 -11.36 -0.98
CA LEU A 18 -0.44 -11.86 0.36
C LEU A 18 0.20 -13.25 0.29
N LEU A 19 1.43 -13.37 0.76
CA LEU A 19 2.12 -14.64 0.92
C LEU A 19 1.91 -15.13 2.35
N THR A 20 1.55 -16.39 2.52
CA THR A 20 1.50 -17.04 3.84
C THR A 20 2.46 -18.22 3.87
N LEU A 21 3.39 -18.19 4.82
CA LEU A 21 4.38 -19.24 5.02
C LEU A 21 3.80 -20.41 5.82
N SER A 22 4.52 -21.53 5.86
CA SER A 22 4.05 -22.76 6.53
C SER A 22 3.91 -22.61 8.04
N ASP A 23 4.68 -21.71 8.66
CA ASP A 23 4.61 -21.38 10.09
C ASP A 23 3.58 -20.28 10.40
N GLY A 24 2.87 -19.79 9.38
CA GLY A 24 1.81 -18.78 9.52
C GLY A 24 2.26 -17.35 9.28
N TYR A 25 3.56 -17.08 9.10
CA TYR A 25 4.07 -15.74 8.84
C TYR A 25 3.54 -15.17 7.51
N LYS A 26 3.07 -13.92 7.51
CA LYS A 26 2.38 -13.28 6.40
C LYS A 26 3.13 -12.07 5.86
N ILE A 27 3.46 -12.13 4.58
CA ILE A 27 4.19 -11.10 3.86
C ILE A 27 3.27 -10.49 2.82
N LEU A 28 3.01 -9.19 2.91
CA LEU A 28 2.27 -8.45 1.89
C LEU A 28 3.23 -7.84 0.87
N LEU A 29 3.05 -8.18 -0.41
CA LEU A 29 3.77 -7.56 -1.52
C LEU A 29 2.91 -6.47 -2.14
N ASP A 30 3.40 -5.23 -2.08
CA ASP A 30 2.70 -4.00 -2.46
C ASP A 30 1.33 -3.80 -1.76
N CYS A 31 0.86 -2.56 -1.75
CA CYS A 31 -0.45 -2.16 -1.26
C CYS A 31 -0.94 -0.92 -2.01
N GLY A 32 -1.39 -1.14 -3.25
CA GLY A 32 -1.72 -0.09 -4.21
C GLY A 32 -3.16 0.37 -4.21
N LEU A 33 -3.40 1.63 -4.60
CA LEU A 33 -4.74 2.13 -4.91
C LEU A 33 -5.20 1.65 -6.29
N TYR A 34 -6.44 1.20 -6.37
CA TYR A 34 -7.13 1.00 -7.64
C TYR A 34 -7.65 2.35 -8.17
N GLN A 35 -7.37 2.65 -9.44
CA GLN A 35 -7.75 3.92 -10.09
C GLN A 35 -8.58 3.73 -11.38
N GLY A 36 -9.07 2.52 -11.66
CA GLY A 36 -9.83 2.24 -12.87
C GLY A 36 -11.33 2.61 -12.79
N PRO A 37 -12.02 2.69 -13.95
CA PRO A 37 -13.43 3.09 -14.03
C PRO A 37 -14.42 1.96 -13.72
N SER A 38 -13.94 0.74 -13.45
CA SER A 38 -14.78 -0.44 -13.32
C SER A 38 -15.69 -0.37 -12.09
N LYS A 39 -17.01 -0.45 -12.32
CA LYS A 39 -18.00 -0.51 -11.23
C LYS A 39 -17.82 -1.74 -10.34
N LYS A 40 -17.25 -2.83 -10.87
CA LYS A 40 -16.95 -4.05 -10.10
C LYS A 40 -16.01 -3.76 -8.94
N TRP A 41 -15.09 -2.82 -9.12
CA TRP A 41 -14.04 -2.48 -8.17
C TRP A 41 -14.32 -1.19 -7.39
N LYS A 42 -15.57 -0.70 -7.43
CA LYS A 42 -15.96 0.58 -6.80
C LYS A 42 -15.56 0.66 -5.31
N HIS A 43 -15.68 -0.46 -4.59
CA HIS A 43 -15.39 -0.54 -3.16
C HIS A 43 -14.05 -1.25 -2.86
N PHE A 44 -13.20 -1.44 -3.88
CA PHE A 44 -11.94 -2.17 -3.74
C PHE A 44 -11.01 -1.51 -2.72
N ASN A 45 -10.86 -0.20 -2.80
CA ASN A 45 -9.95 0.54 -1.92
C ASN A 45 -10.44 0.60 -0.46
N GLU A 46 -11.74 0.39 -0.23
CA GLU A 46 -12.37 0.44 1.10
C GLU A 46 -12.24 -0.88 1.85
N ASN A 47 -12.20 -2.00 1.13
CA ASN A 47 -12.29 -3.35 1.69
C ASN A 47 -10.98 -4.12 1.54
N TRP A 48 -10.75 -5.05 2.47
CA TRP A 48 -9.61 -5.95 2.45
C TRP A 48 -10.06 -7.39 2.17
N LEU A 49 -9.21 -8.14 1.47
CA LEU A 49 -9.36 -9.60 1.29
C LEU A 49 -8.58 -10.39 2.36
N PHE A 50 -8.00 -9.68 3.32
CA PHE A 50 -7.26 -10.16 4.47
C PHE A 50 -7.48 -9.20 5.65
N LYS A 51 -6.94 -9.52 6.82
CA LYS A 51 -6.99 -8.66 8.00
C LYS A 51 -5.67 -7.90 8.14
N PRO A 52 -5.62 -6.56 8.05
CA PRO A 52 -4.39 -5.78 8.13
C PRO A 52 -3.54 -6.09 9.36
N GLU A 53 -4.18 -6.29 10.51
CA GLU A 53 -3.53 -6.60 11.80
C GLU A 53 -2.86 -7.98 11.83
N GLN A 54 -3.10 -8.83 10.84
CA GLN A 54 -2.48 -10.16 10.72
C GLN A 54 -1.30 -10.19 9.75
N VAL A 55 -0.98 -9.07 9.09
CA VAL A 55 0.18 -8.99 8.19
C VAL A 55 1.42 -8.67 9.04
N ASP A 56 2.43 -9.52 8.98
CA ASP A 56 3.63 -9.37 9.81
C ASP A 56 4.64 -8.39 9.22
N CYS A 57 4.78 -8.39 7.89
CA CYS A 57 5.58 -7.39 7.20
C CYS A 57 5.05 -7.12 5.79
N MET A 58 5.44 -5.96 5.26
CA MET A 58 5.14 -5.56 3.90
C MET A 58 6.43 -5.30 3.15
N ILE A 59 6.47 -5.71 1.89
CA ILE A 59 7.58 -5.41 0.97
C ILE A 59 7.00 -4.58 -0.17
N LEU A 60 7.56 -3.38 -0.37
CA LEU A 60 7.14 -2.46 -1.40
C LEU A 60 8.15 -2.43 -2.55
N SER A 61 7.68 -2.73 -3.75
CA SER A 61 8.51 -2.76 -4.95
C SER A 61 8.97 -1.36 -5.39
N HIS A 62 8.06 -0.38 -5.38
CA HIS A 62 8.34 1.01 -5.78
C HIS A 62 7.23 1.97 -5.34
N ALA A 63 7.47 3.27 -5.49
CA ALA A 63 6.66 4.32 -4.87
C ALA A 63 5.34 4.67 -5.58
N HIS A 64 5.06 4.17 -6.78
CA HIS A 64 3.83 4.55 -7.50
C HIS A 64 2.56 4.24 -6.70
N ILE A 65 1.54 5.10 -6.84
CA ILE A 65 0.31 5.04 -6.07
C ILE A 65 -0.48 3.74 -6.28
N ASP A 66 -0.36 3.13 -7.44
CA ASP A 66 -0.97 1.83 -7.74
C ASP A 66 -0.21 0.63 -7.14
N HIS A 67 0.89 0.89 -6.41
CA HIS A 67 1.65 -0.06 -5.58
C HIS A 67 1.77 0.37 -4.11
N SER A 68 1.70 1.67 -3.80
CA SER A 68 1.92 2.22 -2.46
C SER A 68 0.69 2.91 -1.86
N GLY A 69 -0.29 3.27 -2.69
CA GLY A 69 -1.31 4.25 -2.34
C GLY A 69 -2.28 3.83 -1.23
N ARG A 70 -2.38 2.54 -0.89
CA ARG A 70 -3.24 2.07 0.20
C ARG A 70 -2.48 1.89 1.52
N ILE A 71 -1.17 2.12 1.54
CA ILE A 71 -0.35 1.96 2.75
C ILE A 71 -0.87 2.77 3.95
N PRO A 72 -1.23 4.07 3.81
CA PRO A 72 -1.74 4.81 4.97
C PRO A 72 -3.02 4.21 5.54
N LYS A 73 -3.91 3.74 4.66
CA LYS A 73 -5.13 3.02 5.07
C LYS A 73 -4.79 1.68 5.74
N LEU A 74 -3.80 0.95 5.22
CA LEU A 74 -3.35 -0.33 5.79
C LEU A 74 -2.90 -0.16 7.25
N VAL A 75 -2.06 0.86 7.52
CA VAL A 75 -1.60 1.20 8.87
C VAL A 75 -2.76 1.64 9.76
N LYS A 76 -3.60 2.56 9.25
CA LYS A 76 -4.80 3.04 9.97
C LYS A 76 -5.74 1.90 10.38
N ASP A 77 -5.88 0.89 9.53
CA ASP A 77 -6.77 -0.25 9.76
C ASP A 77 -6.12 -1.37 10.61
N GLY A 78 -4.92 -1.15 11.16
CA GLY A 78 -4.34 -2.01 12.20
C GLY A 78 -3.02 -2.70 11.87
N PHE A 79 -2.45 -2.48 10.68
CA PHE A 79 -1.10 -2.97 10.39
C PHE A 79 -0.05 -2.22 11.21
N SER A 80 0.87 -2.96 11.82
CA SER A 80 1.92 -2.43 12.70
C SER A 80 3.33 -2.93 12.35
N GLY A 81 3.46 -3.76 11.31
CA GLY A 81 4.74 -4.32 10.89
C GLY A 81 5.64 -3.33 10.14
N ASN A 82 6.81 -3.81 9.72
CA ASN A 82 7.74 -3.03 8.91
C ASN A 82 7.32 -3.02 7.43
N ILE A 83 7.49 -1.88 6.78
CA ILE A 83 7.35 -1.69 5.33
C ILE A 83 8.75 -1.57 4.72
N ILE A 84 9.22 -2.66 4.15
CA ILE A 84 10.59 -2.80 3.67
C ILE A 84 10.65 -2.42 2.19
N CYS A 85 11.52 -1.48 1.85
CA CYS A 85 11.70 -1.01 0.49
C CYS A 85 13.11 -0.41 0.30
N THR A 86 13.40 0.10 -0.90
CA THR A 86 14.64 0.84 -1.12
C THR A 86 14.60 2.21 -0.45
N HIS A 87 15.78 2.76 -0.09
CA HIS A 87 15.86 4.12 0.49
C HIS A 87 15.17 5.18 -0.38
N ALA A 88 15.37 5.11 -1.70
CA ALA A 88 14.74 6.03 -2.63
C ALA A 88 13.21 5.85 -2.69
N THR A 89 12.70 4.62 -2.68
CA THR A 89 11.25 4.36 -2.63
C THR A 89 10.63 4.93 -1.35
N ARG A 90 11.28 4.75 -0.18
CA ARG A 90 10.84 5.37 1.08
C ARG A 90 10.74 6.90 0.95
N SER A 91 11.77 7.54 0.43
CA SER A 91 11.79 9.00 0.24
C SER A 91 10.68 9.47 -0.71
N LEU A 92 10.47 8.78 -1.83
CA LEU A 92 9.40 9.12 -2.76
C LEU A 92 8.01 8.92 -2.13
N CYS A 93 7.79 7.83 -1.39
CA CYS A 93 6.53 7.57 -0.69
C CYS A 93 6.18 8.69 0.30
N SER A 94 7.15 9.27 1.01
CA SER A 94 6.89 10.38 1.94
C SER A 94 6.21 11.58 1.26
N ILE A 95 6.50 11.82 -0.02
CA ILE A 95 5.91 12.93 -0.79
C ILE A 95 4.63 12.48 -1.47
N MET A 96 4.67 11.33 -2.14
CA MET A 96 3.55 10.83 -2.97
C MET A 96 2.32 10.49 -2.13
N LEU A 97 2.51 9.91 -0.94
CA LEU A 97 1.40 9.54 -0.06
C LEU A 97 0.72 10.77 0.55
N LEU A 98 1.50 11.81 0.91
CA LEU A 98 0.96 13.08 1.39
C LEU A 98 0.15 13.81 0.32
N ASP A 99 0.66 13.88 -0.91
CA ASP A 99 -0.07 14.50 -2.02
C ASP A 99 -1.36 13.74 -2.32
N SER A 100 -1.31 12.40 -2.36
CA SER A 100 -2.51 11.56 -2.51
C SER A 100 -3.53 11.81 -1.41
N ALA A 101 -3.10 11.90 -0.15
CA ALA A 101 -3.99 12.21 0.98
C ALA A 101 -4.67 13.56 0.80
N LYS A 102 -3.90 14.60 0.48
CA LYS A 102 -4.39 15.96 0.26
C LYS A 102 -5.41 16.02 -0.88
N ILE A 103 -5.18 15.30 -1.98
CA ILE A 103 -6.14 15.20 -3.09
C ILE A 103 -7.44 14.56 -2.61
N GLN A 104 -7.36 13.45 -1.88
CA GLN A 104 -8.54 12.76 -1.37
C GLN A 104 -9.37 13.60 -0.40
N GLU A 105 -8.72 14.32 0.52
CA GLU A 105 -9.38 15.24 1.45
C GLU A 105 -10.10 16.37 0.72
N ARG A 106 -9.43 17.01 -0.25
CA ARG A 106 -10.03 18.09 -1.06
C ARG A 106 -11.20 17.61 -1.90
N ASP A 107 -11.09 16.41 -2.49
CA ASP A 107 -12.18 15.80 -3.26
C ASP A 107 -13.41 15.51 -2.38
N ALA A 108 -13.19 14.98 -1.18
CA ALA A 108 -14.24 14.75 -0.20
C ALA A 108 -14.90 16.07 0.24
N GLU A 109 -14.09 17.07 0.59
CA GLU A 109 -14.56 18.41 0.99
C GLU A 109 -15.38 19.08 -0.12
N TYR A 110 -14.85 19.11 -1.34
CA TYR A 110 -15.51 19.72 -2.49
C TYR A 110 -16.85 19.04 -2.81
N TYR A 111 -16.87 17.71 -2.82
CA TYR A 111 -18.09 16.93 -3.02
C TYR A 111 -19.13 17.26 -1.94
N ASN A 112 -18.75 17.22 -0.67
CA ASN A 112 -19.63 17.47 0.46
C ASN A 112 -20.21 18.89 0.43
N LYS A 113 -19.39 19.92 0.17
CA LYS A 113 -19.84 21.31 0.02
C LYS A 113 -20.86 21.47 -1.10
N ARG A 114 -20.64 20.81 -2.25
CA ARG A 114 -21.58 20.87 -3.39
C ARG A 114 -22.90 20.18 -3.08
N GLN A 115 -22.89 19.06 -2.37
CA GLN A 115 -24.10 18.34 -2.02
C GLN A 115 -24.91 19.07 -0.95
N ALA A 116 -24.24 19.68 0.04
CA ALA A 116 -24.89 20.51 1.06
C ALA A 116 -25.66 21.70 0.44
N LYS A 117 -25.09 22.36 -0.58
CA LYS A 117 -25.75 23.45 -1.31
C LYS A 117 -27.04 23.04 -2.04
N LYS A 118 -27.21 21.75 -2.37
CA LYS A 118 -28.42 21.25 -3.05
C LYS A 118 -29.59 21.00 -2.09
N GLY A 119 -29.40 21.15 -0.78
CA GLY A 119 -30.46 21.04 0.23
C GLY A 119 -31.09 19.65 0.38
N LYS A 120 -30.53 18.61 -0.24
CA LYS A 120 -31.00 17.22 -0.13
C LYS A 120 -30.16 16.46 0.88
N LYS A 121 -30.77 15.51 1.59
CA LYS A 121 -30.04 14.57 2.46
C LYS A 121 -29.02 13.79 1.62
N PHE A 122 -27.76 13.75 2.05
CA PHE A 122 -26.68 13.02 1.38
C PHE A 122 -25.76 12.37 2.40
N THR A 123 -25.07 11.31 2.01
CA THR A 123 -24.00 10.71 2.80
C THR A 123 -22.70 11.45 2.52
N PRO A 124 -22.03 12.01 3.55
CA PRO A 124 -20.73 12.65 3.36
C PRO A 124 -19.72 11.65 2.80
N ARG A 125 -18.94 12.10 1.83
CA ARG A 125 -17.76 11.39 1.39
C ARG A 125 -16.66 11.62 2.41
N VAL A 126 -15.96 10.56 2.77
CA VAL A 126 -14.79 10.58 3.67
C VAL A 126 -13.60 10.09 2.84
N PRO A 127 -12.41 10.71 2.96
CA PRO A 127 -11.21 10.19 2.31
C PRO A 127 -10.83 8.82 2.88
N LEU A 128 -10.10 8.01 2.12
CA LEU A 128 -9.66 6.68 2.62
C LEU A 128 -8.69 6.84 3.80
N TYR A 129 -7.88 7.89 3.75
CA TYR A 129 -6.92 8.28 4.76
C TYR A 129 -6.65 9.80 4.63
N THR A 130 -6.19 10.41 5.72
CA THR A 130 -5.87 11.84 5.84
C THR A 130 -4.39 12.11 5.60
N MET A 131 -4.01 13.39 5.55
CA MET A 131 -2.59 13.75 5.55
C MET A 131 -1.88 13.24 6.81
N GLU A 132 -2.53 13.33 7.98
CA GLU A 132 -2.01 12.81 9.25
C GLU A 132 -1.78 11.30 9.20
N ASP A 133 -2.71 10.53 8.63
CA ASP A 133 -2.55 9.08 8.43
C ASP A 133 -1.33 8.78 7.53
N ALA A 134 -1.10 9.61 6.50
CA ALA A 134 0.03 9.45 5.58
C ALA A 134 1.38 9.81 6.22
N GLU A 135 1.43 10.82 7.10
CA GLU A 135 2.61 11.11 7.90
C GLU A 135 2.91 9.97 8.87
N TYR A 136 1.90 9.53 9.61
CA TYR A 136 2.03 8.49 10.63
C TYR A 136 2.54 7.16 10.05
N CYS A 137 2.04 6.76 8.87
CA CYS A 137 2.47 5.50 8.25
C CYS A 137 3.97 5.46 7.89
N MET A 138 4.64 6.62 7.79
CA MET A 138 6.06 6.68 7.45
C MET A 138 6.97 6.12 8.53
N ASP A 139 6.50 6.01 9.77
CA ASP A 139 7.22 5.40 10.89
C ASP A 139 7.45 3.90 10.69
N ASN A 140 6.57 3.24 9.92
CA ASN A 140 6.71 1.82 9.57
C ASN A 140 7.74 1.58 8.45
N PHE A 141 8.19 2.60 7.71
CA PHE A 141 9.06 2.41 6.55
C PHE A 141 10.52 2.17 6.95
N VAL A 142 11.06 1.04 6.49
CA VAL A 142 12.46 0.66 6.63
C VAL A 142 13.10 0.62 5.24
N GLY A 143 14.06 1.53 5.03
CA GLY A 143 14.83 1.60 3.78
C GLY A 143 16.02 0.64 3.80
N HIS A 144 16.25 -0.04 2.68
CA HIS A 144 17.32 -1.02 2.51
C HIS A 144 18.06 -0.81 1.17
N PRO A 145 19.37 -1.09 1.09
CA PRO A 145 20.11 -1.02 -0.17
C PRO A 145 19.74 -2.14 -1.15
N TYR A 146 20.09 -1.93 -2.41
CA TYR A 146 20.08 -2.96 -3.44
C TYR A 146 21.17 -4.01 -3.22
N ASN A 147 20.98 -5.20 -3.79
CA ASN A 147 21.96 -6.28 -3.87
C ASN A 147 22.50 -6.77 -2.52
N GLN A 148 21.73 -6.57 -1.46
CA GLN A 148 22.02 -7.08 -0.12
C GLN A 148 20.83 -7.88 0.38
N TRP A 149 21.11 -9.02 1.01
CA TRP A 149 20.09 -9.84 1.67
C TRP A 149 19.76 -9.25 3.04
N LEU A 150 18.47 -9.16 3.32
CA LEU A 150 17.92 -8.82 4.63
C LEU A 150 17.08 -9.98 5.13
N GLU A 151 17.42 -10.53 6.29
CA GLU A 151 16.55 -11.49 6.98
C GLU A 151 15.37 -10.75 7.60
N ILE A 152 14.15 -11.11 7.18
CA ILE A 152 12.90 -10.45 7.63
C ILE A 152 12.11 -11.32 8.60
N HIS A 153 12.39 -12.62 8.57
CA HIS A 153 11.85 -13.64 9.45
C HIS A 153 12.77 -14.87 9.39
N ARG A 154 12.68 -15.76 10.38
CA ARG A 154 13.55 -16.95 10.44
C ARG A 154 13.46 -17.77 9.16
N GLY A 155 14.58 -17.89 8.43
CA GLY A 155 14.63 -18.64 7.16
C GLY A 155 13.96 -17.92 5.98
N VAL A 156 13.75 -16.61 6.10
CA VAL A 156 13.13 -15.77 5.07
C VAL A 156 13.97 -14.52 4.86
N GLU A 157 14.48 -14.36 3.66
CA GLU A 157 15.28 -13.21 3.29
C GLU A 157 14.73 -12.51 2.05
N VAL A 158 14.87 -11.18 2.03
CA VAL A 158 14.52 -10.33 0.89
C VAL A 158 15.77 -9.69 0.31
N MET A 159 15.81 -9.55 -1.01
CA MET A 159 16.80 -8.73 -1.70
C MET A 159 16.12 -7.92 -2.80
N PHE A 160 16.52 -6.65 -2.90
CA PHE A 160 16.09 -5.74 -3.95
C PHE A 160 17.15 -5.70 -5.07
N ARG A 161 16.71 -5.78 -6.32
CA ARG A 161 17.52 -5.47 -7.50
C ARG A 161 16.87 -4.34 -8.27
N ASP A 162 17.68 -3.46 -8.86
CA ASP A 162 17.14 -2.37 -9.67
C ASP A 162 16.23 -2.90 -10.79
N ALA A 163 15.05 -2.29 -10.93
CA ALA A 163 14.07 -2.63 -11.96
C ALA A 163 14.11 -1.69 -13.17
N GLY A 164 14.81 -0.55 -13.09
CA GLY A 164 14.91 0.42 -14.19
C GLY A 164 13.58 1.12 -14.53
N HIS A 165 12.59 1.11 -13.63
CA HIS A 165 11.25 1.67 -13.87
C HIS A 165 11.14 3.12 -13.38
N ILE A 166 11.38 3.34 -12.09
CA ILE A 166 11.51 4.66 -11.46
C ILE A 166 12.68 4.66 -10.48
N LEU A 167 13.07 5.83 -9.99
CA LEU A 167 14.10 5.95 -8.95
C LEU A 167 13.71 5.10 -7.73
N GLY A 168 14.58 4.16 -7.34
CA GLY A 168 14.31 3.27 -6.21
C GLY A 168 13.45 2.05 -6.53
N SER A 169 12.95 1.91 -7.77
CA SER A 169 12.16 0.73 -8.14
C SER A 169 12.97 -0.56 -8.05
N ALA A 170 12.31 -1.63 -7.60
CA ALA A 170 12.99 -2.89 -7.36
C ALA A 170 12.21 -4.11 -7.85
N SER A 171 12.94 -5.04 -8.47
CA SER A 171 12.55 -6.44 -8.53
C SER A 171 12.88 -7.08 -7.18
N VAL A 172 11.87 -7.69 -6.55
CA VAL A 172 11.98 -8.30 -5.21
C VAL A 172 12.28 -9.78 -5.35
N THR A 173 13.36 -10.25 -4.72
CA THR A 173 13.67 -11.68 -4.59
C THR A 173 13.44 -12.10 -3.15
N LEU A 174 12.64 -13.15 -2.95
CA LEU A 174 12.47 -13.83 -1.67
C LEU A 174 13.19 -15.17 -1.69
N ARG A 175 14.01 -15.41 -0.67
CA ARG A 175 14.60 -16.72 -0.38
C ARG A 175 13.90 -17.27 0.87
N ILE A 176 13.25 -18.42 0.72
CA ILE A 176 12.51 -19.10 1.78
C ILE A 176 13.10 -20.50 1.92
N THR A 177 13.63 -20.82 3.09
CA THR A 177 14.33 -22.09 3.39
C THR A 177 13.56 -22.95 4.39
#